data_AF-A0A8H4RTR0-F1
#
_entry.id   AF-A0A8H4RTR0-F1
#
_cell.length_a   1.000
_cell.length_b   1.000
_cell.length_c   1.000
_cell.angle_alpha   90.00
_cell.angle_beta   90.00
_cell.angle_gamma   90.00
#
_symmetry.space_group_name_H-M   'P 1'
#
loop_
_entity.id
_entity.type
_entity.pdbx_description
1 polymer ?
#
loop_
_entity_poly.entity_id
_entity_poly.type
_entity_poly.pdbx_seq_one_letter_code
_entity_poly.pdbx_strand_id
1 'polypeptide(L)'
;MNHNSFLTACALPVVPKPLSWSSIKSATDYNLVQYFESIASKSLTTVKEGAPDLRDVLIRIALSNGAPLSTAVLQSLLAFSSLHRHGLQSHAARLKLSAISALAASARTGVGVHQVISHVATLMLLCCFEIQQASEASTQWLFYISGVKNVLRAAHLGPVQNTSDMAALLYWVSYHDVLAKFSLYYWRHRHPLQNTLHDDFAIQVPQISFGELVKVCLKPILSRYNFAHIQYQVPKYRFPCMGMVKLMSDVFNMVLEPLEARPHGLDHQNLLTILEWKIRQDPALEGPKAQSACQELPGHDLTLETFQLSLLVYVERLVDRTPGQSAKMRSIIEKAMAVFSQLESLDRQFPLLILGCEARSDRHRMVVLDLIARTENRGGVRSPQGIKSLIQSLWAQDDLSEQEIPYMDKIHAVLSSSAILPALV
;
A
#
# COMPACT_ATOMS: atom_id res chain seq x y z
N MET A 1 -31.83 -20.35 41.57
CA MET A 1 -32.49 -19.72 40.41
C MET A 1 -32.07 -18.27 40.36
N ASN A 2 -31.28 -17.87 39.36
CA ASN A 2 -31.17 -16.48 38.90
C ASN A 2 -30.54 -16.52 37.50
N HIS A 3 -31.40 -16.34 36.49
CA HIS A 3 -31.03 -16.13 35.10
C HIS A 3 -30.58 -14.67 34.95
N ASN A 4 -29.31 -14.43 34.66
CA ASN A 4 -28.86 -13.17 34.06
C ASN A 4 -28.44 -13.44 32.63
N SER A 5 -29.33 -13.08 31.72
CA SER A 5 -29.17 -13.02 30.28
C SER A 5 -28.08 -12.01 29.90
N PHE A 6 -27.00 -12.49 29.27
CA PHE A 6 -26.05 -11.66 28.54
C PHE A 6 -26.72 -11.20 27.23
N LEU A 7 -27.27 -9.99 27.22
CA LEU A 7 -27.68 -9.31 26.00
C LEU A 7 -26.41 -8.90 25.24
N THR A 8 -26.10 -9.65 24.19
CA THR A 8 -25.15 -9.30 23.13
C THR A 8 -25.67 -8.03 22.45
N ALA A 9 -24.94 -6.92 22.57
CA ALA A 9 -25.28 -5.70 21.86
C ALA A 9 -25.12 -5.93 20.34
N CYS A 10 -26.21 -6.32 19.67
CA CYS A 10 -26.30 -6.24 18.22
C CYS A 10 -26.15 -4.77 17.84
N ALA A 11 -25.08 -4.44 17.11
CA ALA A 11 -24.92 -3.12 16.51
C ALA A 11 -26.14 -2.84 15.62
N LEU A 12 -26.92 -1.81 15.94
CA LEU A 12 -28.06 -1.39 15.15
C LEU A 12 -27.61 -1.08 13.70
N PRO A 13 -28.40 -1.42 12.67
CA PRO A 13 -28.07 -1.10 11.30
C PRO A 13 -27.96 0.44 11.14
N VAL A 14 -26.79 0.89 10.71
CA VAL A 14 -26.54 2.31 10.41
C VAL A 14 -27.35 2.67 9.17
N VAL A 15 -28.38 3.49 9.32
CA VAL A 15 -29.14 4.05 8.17
C VAL A 15 -28.15 4.84 7.29
N PRO A 16 -28.01 4.51 5.99
CA PRO A 16 -27.14 5.26 5.09
C PRO A 16 -27.58 6.73 5.06
N LYS A 17 -26.63 7.66 5.27
CA LYS A 17 -26.92 9.07 5.03
C LYS A 17 -27.31 9.26 3.57
N PRO A 18 -28.37 10.04 3.26
CA PRO A 18 -28.79 10.27 1.88
C PRO A 18 -27.66 10.91 1.08
N LEU A 19 -27.30 10.30 -0.05
CA LEU A 19 -26.30 10.81 -0.98
C LEU A 19 -26.86 12.04 -1.71
N SER A 20 -26.14 13.15 -1.67
CA SER A 20 -26.56 14.36 -2.40
C SER A 20 -25.99 14.36 -3.81
N TRP A 21 -26.78 13.85 -4.76
CA TRP A 21 -26.43 13.84 -6.19
C TRP A 21 -26.36 15.25 -6.81
N SER A 22 -26.82 16.29 -6.09
CA SER A 22 -26.77 17.69 -6.54
C SER A 22 -25.35 18.23 -6.75
N SER A 23 -24.32 17.53 -6.23
CA SER A 23 -22.92 17.90 -6.40
C SER A 23 -22.38 17.59 -7.80
N ILE A 24 -23.07 16.74 -8.57
CA ILE A 24 -22.69 16.36 -9.94
C ILE A 24 -23.23 17.40 -10.92
N LYS A 25 -22.32 18.07 -11.64
CA LYS A 25 -22.64 19.23 -12.48
C LYS A 25 -22.85 18.88 -13.95
N SER A 26 -22.44 17.69 -14.39
CA SER A 26 -22.51 17.29 -15.79
C SER A 26 -22.77 15.79 -15.96
N ALA A 27 -23.31 15.40 -17.11
CA ALA A 27 -23.48 13.99 -17.49
C ALA A 27 -22.13 13.25 -17.57
N THR A 28 -21.05 13.96 -17.93
CA THR A 28 -19.69 13.43 -17.93
C THR A 28 -19.23 13.06 -16.52
N ASP A 29 -19.46 13.93 -15.54
CA ASP A 29 -19.10 13.67 -14.14
C ASP A 29 -19.89 12.48 -13.59
N TYR A 30 -21.18 12.38 -13.91
CA TYR A 30 -22.01 11.23 -13.54
C TYR A 30 -21.43 9.91 -14.07
N ASN A 31 -21.10 9.87 -15.37
CA ASN A 31 -20.51 8.70 -16.01
C ASN A 31 -19.17 8.29 -15.37
N LEU A 32 -18.37 9.26 -14.92
CA LEU A 32 -17.10 9.00 -14.25
C LEU A 32 -17.30 8.47 -12.82
N VAL A 33 -18.30 8.95 -12.08
CA VAL A 33 -18.67 8.38 -10.76
C VAL A 33 -19.15 6.94 -10.91
N GLN A 34 -20.01 6.65 -11.89
CA GLN A 34 -20.47 5.28 -12.15
C GLN A 34 -19.32 4.37 -12.58
N TYR A 35 -18.39 4.88 -13.41
CA TYR A 35 -17.19 4.15 -13.79
C TYR A 35 -16.26 3.89 -12.60
N PHE A 36 -16.13 4.85 -11.68
CA PHE A 36 -15.41 4.65 -10.43
C PHE A 36 -16.00 3.51 -9.62
N GLU A 37 -17.32 3.53 -9.43
CA GLU A 37 -18.04 2.58 -8.61
C GLU A 37 -17.91 1.13 -9.11
N SER A 38 -17.94 0.96 -10.44
CA SER A 38 -17.98 -0.34 -11.10
C SER A 38 -16.61 -0.91 -11.46
N ILE A 39 -15.64 -0.04 -11.80
CA ILE A 39 -14.36 -0.45 -12.41
C ILE A 39 -13.18 0.20 -11.70
N ALA A 40 -13.06 1.54 -11.70
CA ALA A 40 -11.79 2.17 -11.31
C ALA A 40 -11.43 1.95 -9.83
N SER A 41 -12.41 1.83 -8.93
CA SER A 41 -12.15 1.62 -7.50
C SER A 41 -11.35 0.33 -7.21
N LYS A 42 -11.43 -0.67 -8.08
CA LYS A 42 -10.68 -1.93 -7.98
C LYS A 42 -9.16 -1.71 -8.06
N SER A 43 -8.71 -0.61 -8.67
CA SER A 43 -7.30 -0.22 -8.78
C SER A 43 -6.73 0.48 -7.54
N LEU A 44 -7.51 0.80 -6.50
CA LEU A 44 -7.01 1.49 -5.28
C LEU A 44 -6.25 0.56 -4.29
N THR A 45 -5.92 -0.65 -4.74
CA THR A 45 -5.09 -1.70 -4.11
C THR A 45 -5.26 -1.96 -2.61
N THR A 46 -6.44 -1.77 -2.01
CA THR A 46 -6.57 -1.96 -0.56
C THR A 46 -7.76 -2.73 -0.01
N VAL A 47 -8.86 -2.95 -0.73
CA VAL A 47 -10.01 -3.60 -0.09
C VAL A 47 -10.65 -4.65 -0.97
N LYS A 48 -10.43 -5.91 -0.59
CA LYS A 48 -11.50 -6.91 -0.60
C LYS A 48 -11.40 -7.74 0.69
N GLU A 49 -12.59 -8.02 1.23
CA GLU A 49 -12.93 -8.83 2.41
C GLU A 49 -12.97 -8.12 3.79
N GLY A 50 -14.21 -7.90 4.28
CA GLY A 50 -14.53 -7.66 5.70
C GLY A 50 -14.84 -6.22 6.17
N ALA A 51 -14.52 -5.19 5.37
CA ALA A 51 -14.67 -3.77 5.75
C ALA A 51 -15.77 -3.05 4.96
N PRO A 52 -16.23 -1.83 5.36
CA PRO A 52 -16.93 -0.97 4.41
C PRO A 52 -16.03 -0.79 3.20
N ASP A 53 -16.55 -1.07 2.01
CA ASP A 53 -15.78 -0.93 0.78
C ASP A 53 -15.22 0.50 0.75
N LEU A 54 -13.89 0.63 0.63
CA LEU A 54 -13.21 1.92 0.54
C LEU A 54 -13.85 2.78 -0.56
N ARG A 55 -14.33 2.13 -1.64
CA ARG A 55 -15.17 2.75 -2.67
C ARG A 55 -16.36 3.50 -2.07
N ASP A 56 -17.16 2.83 -1.24
CA ASP A 56 -18.40 3.37 -0.69
C ASP A 56 -18.10 4.51 0.30
N VAL A 57 -17.01 4.39 1.06
CA VAL A 57 -16.50 5.48 1.92
C VAL A 57 -16.17 6.71 1.08
N LEU A 58 -15.41 6.54 -0.01
CA LEU A 58 -15.00 7.64 -0.88
C LEU A 58 -16.19 8.29 -1.59
N ILE A 59 -17.14 7.50 -2.11
CA ILE A 59 -18.36 8.01 -2.73
C ILE A 59 -19.21 8.79 -1.72
N ARG A 60 -19.38 8.26 -0.50
CA ARG A 60 -20.10 8.98 0.56
C ARG A 60 -19.46 10.33 0.89
N ILE A 61 -18.13 10.37 1.03
CA ILE A 61 -17.42 11.62 1.33
C ILE A 61 -17.55 12.61 0.15
N ALA A 62 -17.37 12.14 -1.09
CA ALA A 62 -17.47 12.95 -2.30
C ALA A 62 -18.86 13.59 -2.47
N LEU A 63 -19.92 12.86 -2.11
CA LEU A 63 -21.32 13.30 -2.25
C LEU A 63 -21.91 13.91 -0.97
N SER A 64 -21.10 14.15 0.06
CA SER A 64 -21.56 14.77 1.32
C SER A 64 -21.75 16.28 1.18
N ASN A 65 -23.01 16.74 1.21
CA ASN A 65 -23.46 18.14 1.33
C ASN A 65 -22.46 19.23 0.90
N GLY A 66 -22.19 19.37 -0.41
CA GLY A 66 -21.79 20.59 -1.13
C GLY A 66 -20.63 21.46 -0.61
N ALA A 67 -19.97 21.10 0.49
CA ALA A 67 -18.92 21.89 1.10
C ALA A 67 -17.66 21.87 0.22
N PRO A 68 -16.80 22.92 0.26
CA PRO A 68 -15.56 22.97 -0.53
C PRO A 68 -14.67 21.72 -0.40
N LEU A 69 -14.72 21.05 0.75
CA LEU A 69 -13.97 19.82 1.05
C LEU A 69 -14.52 18.58 0.33
N SER A 70 -15.84 18.41 0.29
CA SER A 70 -16.49 17.34 -0.49
C SER A 70 -16.22 17.51 -1.99
N THR A 71 -16.11 18.78 -2.44
CA THR A 71 -15.74 19.10 -3.82
C THR A 71 -14.31 18.64 -4.14
N ALA A 72 -13.34 18.83 -3.24
CA ALA A 72 -11.97 18.36 -3.47
C ALA A 72 -11.91 16.82 -3.64
N VAL A 73 -12.67 16.09 -2.82
CA VAL A 73 -12.78 14.62 -2.91
C VAL A 73 -13.46 14.20 -4.21
N LEU A 74 -14.57 14.85 -4.58
CA LEU A 74 -15.26 14.57 -5.84
C LEU A 74 -14.34 14.85 -7.05
N GLN A 75 -13.65 15.98 -7.09
CA GLN A 75 -12.75 16.33 -8.19
C GLN A 75 -11.57 15.36 -8.32
N SER A 76 -10.99 14.90 -7.20
CA SER A 76 -9.91 13.89 -7.22
C SER A 76 -10.41 12.51 -7.64
N LEU A 77 -11.63 12.11 -7.23
CA LEU A 77 -12.28 10.87 -7.66
C LEU A 77 -12.54 10.89 -9.18
N LEU A 78 -13.10 11.99 -9.69
CA LEU A 78 -13.33 12.18 -11.12
C LEU A 78 -12.01 12.19 -11.91
N ALA A 79 -10.97 12.86 -11.38
CA ALA A 79 -9.65 12.88 -11.99
C ALA A 79 -9.07 11.47 -12.14
N PHE A 80 -9.09 10.69 -11.06
CA PHE A 80 -8.62 9.31 -11.04
C PHE A 80 -9.41 8.43 -12.01
N SER A 81 -10.74 8.56 -12.03
CA SER A 81 -11.62 7.79 -12.93
C SER A 81 -11.38 8.14 -14.39
N SER A 82 -11.20 9.43 -14.69
CA SER A 82 -10.87 9.92 -16.03
C SER A 82 -9.52 9.38 -16.49
N LEU A 83 -8.51 9.41 -15.60
CA LEU A 83 -7.18 8.85 -15.87
C LEU A 83 -7.26 7.35 -16.14
N HIS A 84 -7.91 6.59 -15.27
CA HIS A 84 -8.02 5.14 -15.40
C HIS A 84 -8.75 4.74 -16.69
N ARG A 85 -9.77 5.49 -17.10
CA ARG A 85 -10.59 5.15 -18.28
C ARG A 85 -9.95 5.54 -19.60
N HIS A 86 -9.30 6.71 -19.65
CA HIS A 86 -8.92 7.35 -20.91
C HIS A 86 -7.42 7.68 -21.00
N GLY A 87 -6.65 7.42 -19.95
CA GLY A 87 -5.25 7.81 -19.86
C GLY A 87 -5.06 9.26 -19.39
N LEU A 88 -3.87 9.81 -19.59
CA LEU A 88 -3.58 11.19 -19.20
C LEU A 88 -4.06 12.16 -20.28
N GLN A 89 -5.24 12.73 -20.09
CA GLN A 89 -5.78 13.81 -20.94
C GLN A 89 -5.97 15.13 -20.18
N SER A 90 -6.18 16.21 -20.95
CA SER A 90 -6.44 17.56 -20.43
C SER A 90 -7.61 17.63 -19.44
N HIS A 91 -8.64 16.79 -19.59
CA HIS A 91 -9.75 16.73 -18.64
C HIS A 91 -9.33 16.19 -17.27
N ALA A 92 -8.62 15.06 -17.24
CA ALA A 92 -8.09 14.48 -16.01
C ALA A 92 -7.12 15.43 -15.30
N ALA A 93 -6.23 16.09 -16.05
CA ALA A 93 -5.30 17.08 -15.51
C ALA A 93 -6.04 18.30 -14.90
N ARG A 94 -7.09 18.82 -15.56
CA ARG A 94 -7.90 19.92 -15.02
C ARG A 94 -8.65 19.54 -13.74
N LEU A 95 -9.20 18.33 -13.68
CA LEU A 95 -9.85 17.80 -12.48
C LEU A 95 -8.84 17.67 -11.32
N LYS A 96 -7.64 17.13 -11.58
CA LYS A 96 -6.54 17.08 -10.61
C LYS A 96 -6.19 18.48 -10.07
N LEU A 97 -5.98 19.45 -10.96
CA LEU A 97 -5.67 20.83 -10.56
C LEU A 97 -6.79 21.46 -9.73
N SER A 98 -8.04 21.23 -10.12
CA SER A 98 -9.22 21.72 -9.38
C SER A 98 -9.30 21.11 -7.97
N ALA A 99 -8.99 19.82 -7.82
CA ALA A 99 -8.91 19.16 -6.52
C ALA A 99 -7.80 19.77 -5.63
N ILE A 100 -6.62 20.04 -6.20
CA ILE A 100 -5.50 20.67 -5.48
C ILE A 100 -5.86 22.09 -5.05
N SER A 101 -6.48 22.89 -5.93
CA SER A 101 -6.92 24.26 -5.60
C SER A 101 -7.97 24.25 -4.48
N ALA A 102 -8.94 23.33 -4.52
CA ALA A 102 -9.94 23.19 -3.47
C ALA A 102 -9.32 22.74 -2.14
N LEU A 103 -8.36 21.81 -2.18
CA LEU A 103 -7.61 21.37 -1.01
C LEU A 103 -6.83 22.53 -0.39
N ALA A 104 -6.06 23.27 -1.19
CA ALA A 104 -5.29 24.43 -0.75
C ALA A 104 -6.18 25.54 -0.16
N ALA A 105 -7.35 25.78 -0.74
CA ALA A 105 -8.31 26.74 -0.21
C ALA A 105 -8.82 26.32 1.18
N SER A 106 -9.14 25.04 1.35
CA SER A 106 -9.67 24.48 2.61
C SER A 106 -8.63 24.33 3.72
N ALA A 107 -7.34 24.19 3.37
CA ALA A 107 -6.26 24.12 4.35
C ALA A 107 -6.11 25.42 5.18
N ARG A 108 -6.66 26.53 4.69
CA ARG A 108 -6.63 27.84 5.37
C ARG A 108 -7.68 27.99 6.49
N THR A 109 -8.66 27.08 6.59
CA THR A 109 -9.85 27.27 7.43
C THR A 109 -9.90 26.38 8.70
N GLY A 110 -8.75 25.91 9.20
CA GLY A 110 -8.66 25.09 10.43
C GLY A 110 -8.90 23.59 10.22
N VAL A 111 -8.52 22.76 11.20
CA VAL A 111 -8.44 21.28 11.08
C VAL A 111 -9.44 20.58 12.01
N GLY A 112 -10.71 20.53 11.61
CA GLY A 112 -11.70 19.65 12.26
C GLY A 112 -11.70 18.23 11.69
N VAL A 113 -12.40 17.29 12.33
CA VAL A 113 -12.41 15.86 11.95
C VAL A 113 -12.93 15.64 10.52
N HIS A 114 -14.00 16.34 10.11
CA HIS A 114 -14.53 16.24 8.75
C HIS A 114 -13.58 16.78 7.67
N GLN A 115 -12.83 17.84 8.02
CA GLN A 115 -11.76 18.39 7.18
C GLN A 115 -10.67 17.34 6.98
N VAL A 116 -10.22 16.69 8.05
CA VAL A 116 -9.17 15.65 8.01
C VAL A 116 -9.59 14.48 7.13
N ILE A 117 -10.79 13.94 7.30
CA ILE A 117 -11.30 12.82 6.49
C ILE A 117 -11.27 13.20 5.00
N SER A 118 -11.76 14.38 4.65
CA SER A 118 -11.80 14.86 3.26
C SER A 118 -10.41 15.12 2.69
N HIS A 119 -9.51 15.69 3.49
CA HIS A 119 -8.11 15.94 3.11
C HIS A 119 -7.37 14.62 2.85
N VAL A 120 -7.50 13.65 3.76
CA VAL A 120 -6.88 12.33 3.61
C VAL A 120 -7.42 11.62 2.37
N ALA A 121 -8.75 11.58 2.18
CA ALA A 121 -9.36 10.98 1.00
C ALA A 121 -8.88 11.64 -0.30
N THR A 122 -8.87 12.98 -0.36
CA THR A 122 -8.40 13.75 -1.54
C THR A 122 -6.94 13.45 -1.84
N LEU A 123 -6.07 13.53 -0.83
CA LEU A 123 -4.63 13.30 -0.99
C LEU A 123 -4.34 11.87 -1.43
N MET A 124 -5.03 10.87 -0.88
CA MET A 124 -4.84 9.47 -1.28
C MET A 124 -5.35 9.19 -2.70
N LEU A 125 -6.47 9.78 -3.13
CA LEU A 125 -6.91 9.70 -4.52
C LEU A 125 -5.91 10.35 -5.49
N LEU A 126 -5.32 11.48 -5.11
CA LEU A 126 -4.25 12.12 -5.88
C LEU A 126 -2.96 11.30 -5.87
N CYS A 127 -2.64 10.60 -4.77
CA CYS A 127 -1.55 9.63 -4.70
C CYS A 127 -1.76 8.50 -5.72
N CYS A 128 -2.94 7.88 -5.72
CA CYS A 128 -3.27 6.84 -6.69
C CYS A 128 -3.34 7.36 -8.12
N PHE A 129 -3.73 8.61 -8.35
CA PHE A 129 -3.64 9.25 -9.67
C PHE A 129 -2.19 9.25 -10.18
N GLU A 130 -1.22 9.63 -9.34
CA GLU A 130 0.19 9.60 -9.73
C GLU A 130 0.69 8.17 -9.97
N ILE A 131 0.32 7.22 -9.11
CA ILE A 131 0.74 5.82 -9.21
C ILE A 131 0.15 5.12 -10.45
N GLN A 132 -1.06 5.51 -10.86
CA GLN A 132 -1.78 4.91 -11.99
C GLN A 132 -1.30 5.42 -13.35
N GLN A 133 -0.65 6.59 -13.41
CA GLN A 133 -0.15 7.12 -14.68
C GLN A 133 0.84 6.12 -15.31
N ALA A 134 0.53 5.65 -16.52
CA ALA A 134 1.33 4.67 -17.26
C ALA A 134 2.75 5.17 -17.57
N SER A 135 2.94 6.49 -17.58
CA SER A 135 4.25 7.09 -17.44
C SER A 135 4.58 7.08 -15.95
N GLU A 136 5.20 6.00 -15.47
CA GLU A 136 6.62 6.08 -15.11
C GLU A 136 7.05 7.35 -14.36
N ALA A 137 6.94 8.52 -15.00
CA ALA A 137 7.75 9.72 -14.83
C ALA A 137 7.65 10.51 -13.51
N SER A 138 6.83 10.13 -12.53
CA SER A 138 6.53 11.02 -11.41
C SER A 138 6.68 10.37 -10.03
N THR A 139 7.72 10.77 -9.30
CA THR A 139 7.86 10.50 -7.85
C THR A 139 6.90 11.34 -7.01
N GLN A 140 5.94 12.05 -7.62
CA GLN A 140 5.07 13.00 -6.93
C GLN A 140 4.08 12.34 -5.95
N TRP A 141 3.79 11.05 -6.14
CA TRP A 141 2.92 10.27 -5.24
C TRP A 141 3.39 10.35 -3.77
N LEU A 142 4.71 10.47 -3.54
CA LEU A 142 5.28 10.66 -2.20
C LEU A 142 4.85 11.96 -1.53
N PHE A 143 4.65 13.05 -2.28
CA PHE A 143 4.20 14.33 -1.70
C PHE A 143 2.81 14.21 -1.11
N TYR A 144 1.94 13.39 -1.71
CA TYR A 144 0.60 13.18 -1.21
C TYR A 144 0.61 12.35 0.09
N ILE A 145 1.44 11.30 0.18
CA ILE A 145 1.63 10.54 1.43
C ILE A 145 2.23 11.44 2.52
N SER A 146 3.24 12.24 2.19
CA SER A 146 3.84 13.23 3.10
C SER A 146 2.80 14.27 3.55
N GLY A 147 1.95 14.74 2.63
CA GLY A 147 0.83 15.64 2.90
C GLY A 147 -0.16 15.04 3.90
N VAL A 148 -0.52 13.76 3.75
CA VAL A 148 -1.40 13.05 4.68
C VAL A 148 -0.80 13.02 6.09
N LYS A 149 0.50 12.73 6.21
CA LYS A 149 1.21 12.78 7.51
C LYS A 149 1.13 14.16 8.16
N ASN A 150 1.29 15.23 7.38
CA ASN A 150 1.24 16.59 7.88
C ASN A 150 -0.18 16.98 8.34
N VAL A 151 -1.21 16.61 7.57
CA VAL A 151 -2.62 16.84 7.95
C VAL A 151 -2.94 16.13 9.27
N LEU A 152 -2.53 14.87 9.42
CA LEU A 152 -2.81 14.08 10.61
C LEU A 152 -2.07 14.59 11.85
N ARG A 153 -0.83 15.09 11.69
CA ARG A 153 -0.11 15.75 12.78
C ARG A 153 -0.77 17.06 13.21
N ALA A 154 -1.21 17.87 12.25
CA ALA A 154 -1.85 19.16 12.52
C ALA A 154 -3.20 19.01 13.23
N ALA A 155 -3.91 17.91 12.96
CA ALA A 155 -5.25 17.66 13.47
C ALA A 155 -5.34 17.45 14.99
N HIS A 156 -4.23 17.23 15.71
CA HIS A 156 -4.21 16.92 17.15
C HIS A 156 -5.36 15.99 17.56
N LEU A 157 -5.60 14.93 16.78
CA LEU A 157 -6.75 14.05 16.98
C LEU A 157 -6.64 13.44 18.39
N GLY A 158 -7.51 13.87 19.30
CA GLY A 158 -7.66 13.22 20.60
C GLY A 158 -8.11 11.75 20.43
N PRO A 159 -8.28 11.01 21.54
CA PRO A 159 -8.78 9.62 21.51
C PRO A 159 -10.22 9.44 20.95
N VAL A 160 -10.79 10.47 20.32
CA VAL A 160 -12.23 10.64 20.08
C VAL A 160 -12.60 10.36 18.62
N GLN A 161 -13.56 9.44 18.47
CA GLN A 161 -14.43 9.20 17.30
C GLN A 161 -13.79 8.52 16.08
N ASN A 162 -13.44 7.25 16.28
CA ASN A 162 -13.15 6.30 15.21
C ASN A 162 -14.41 6.03 14.38
N THR A 163 -14.75 6.93 13.44
CA THR A 163 -15.78 6.61 12.45
C THR A 163 -15.29 5.47 11.57
N SER A 164 -16.23 4.64 11.12
CA SER A 164 -15.97 3.57 10.16
C SER A 164 -15.17 4.02 8.93
N ASP A 165 -15.36 5.28 8.50
CA ASP A 165 -14.77 5.88 7.31
C ASP A 165 -13.29 6.23 7.55
N MET A 166 -12.97 6.81 8.71
CA MET A 166 -11.59 7.14 9.08
C MET A 166 -10.73 5.88 9.21
N ALA A 167 -11.28 4.80 9.77
CA ALA A 167 -10.56 3.52 9.88
C ALA A 167 -10.15 2.97 8.51
N ALA A 168 -11.05 3.01 7.51
CA ALA A 168 -10.76 2.55 6.15
C ALA A 168 -9.69 3.42 5.47
N LEU A 169 -9.78 4.75 5.63
CA LEU A 169 -8.76 5.67 5.10
C LEU A 169 -7.40 5.47 5.77
N LEU A 170 -7.34 5.31 7.09
CA LEU A 170 -6.09 5.07 7.81
C LEU A 170 -5.46 3.75 7.44
N TYR A 171 -6.25 2.70 7.21
CA TYR A 171 -5.76 1.43 6.67
C TYR A 171 -5.10 1.65 5.30
N TRP A 172 -5.80 2.35 4.40
CA TRP A 172 -5.31 2.64 3.05
C TRP A 172 -3.98 3.42 3.06
N VAL A 173 -3.93 4.48 3.87
CA VAL A 173 -2.74 5.32 4.09
C VAL A 173 -1.59 4.49 4.67
N SER A 174 -1.86 3.65 5.67
CA SER A 174 -0.83 2.83 6.33
C SER A 174 -0.17 1.89 5.34
N TYR A 175 -0.94 1.25 4.47
CA TYR A 175 -0.40 0.36 3.44
C TYR A 175 0.56 1.09 2.49
N HIS A 176 0.14 2.25 1.96
CA HIS A 176 0.95 3.04 1.04
C HIS A 176 2.21 3.60 1.71
N ASP A 177 2.12 4.02 2.98
CA ASP A 177 3.27 4.54 3.72
C ASP A 177 4.36 3.51 3.95
N VAL A 178 3.96 2.29 4.34
CA VAL A 178 4.90 1.21 4.60
C VAL A 178 5.63 0.81 3.30
N LEU A 179 4.93 0.81 2.18
CA LEU A 179 5.53 0.54 0.87
C LEU A 179 6.38 1.71 0.34
N ALA A 180 6.00 2.94 0.65
CA ALA A 180 6.86 4.10 0.39
C ALA A 180 8.19 3.97 1.12
N LYS A 181 8.18 3.56 2.39
CA LYS A 181 9.39 3.30 3.17
C LYS A 181 10.26 2.20 2.54
N PHE A 182 9.66 1.08 2.15
CA PHE A 182 10.37 -0.01 1.47
C PHE A 182 11.04 0.47 0.18
N SER A 183 10.26 1.08 -0.69
CA SER A 183 10.73 1.53 -2.01
C SER A 183 11.85 2.54 -1.85
N LEU A 184 11.67 3.51 -0.95
CA LEU A 184 12.70 4.51 -0.64
C LEU A 184 13.96 3.89 -0.04
N TYR A 185 13.86 2.86 0.80
CA TYR A 185 15.03 2.21 1.39
C TYR A 185 15.96 1.64 0.32
N TYR A 186 15.40 0.83 -0.59
CA TYR A 186 16.16 0.16 -1.65
C TYR A 186 16.51 1.06 -2.81
N TRP A 187 15.69 2.08 -3.10
CA TRP A 187 16.02 3.07 -4.11
C TRP A 187 17.17 3.99 -3.66
N ARG A 188 17.34 4.23 -2.35
CA ARG A 188 18.15 5.35 -1.81
C ARG A 188 19.64 5.08 -1.55
N HIS A 189 20.17 3.87 -1.57
CA HIS A 189 21.58 3.71 -1.14
C HIS A 189 22.59 3.79 -2.30
N ARG A 190 23.59 4.66 -2.18
CA ARG A 190 24.79 4.61 -3.04
C ARG A 190 25.54 3.34 -2.66
N HIS A 191 25.72 2.44 -3.62
CA HIS A 191 26.67 1.35 -3.47
C HIS A 191 28.08 1.96 -3.29
N PRO A 192 28.92 1.49 -2.33
CA PRO A 192 30.29 1.99 -2.17
C PRO A 192 31.16 1.87 -3.43
N LEU A 193 30.77 1.01 -4.40
CA LEU A 193 31.46 0.84 -5.69
C LEU A 193 31.13 1.94 -6.74
N GLN A 194 30.25 2.90 -6.44
CA GLN A 194 29.98 4.03 -7.35
C GLN A 194 30.93 5.23 -7.15
N ASN A 195 31.85 5.19 -6.20
CA ASN A 195 32.90 6.21 -6.09
C ASN A 195 33.95 6.16 -7.22
N THR A 196 33.88 5.17 -8.11
CA THR A 196 34.83 4.97 -9.22
C THR A 196 34.25 5.22 -10.61
N LEU A 197 32.96 5.54 -10.74
CA LEU A 197 32.38 5.99 -12.01
C LEU A 197 31.95 7.44 -11.87
N HIS A 198 32.64 8.28 -12.64
CA HIS A 198 32.49 9.72 -12.72
C HIS A 198 31.03 10.18 -12.86
N ASP A 199 30.80 11.42 -12.43
CA ASP A 199 29.57 12.23 -12.38
C ASP A 199 28.74 12.34 -13.70
N ASP A 200 28.95 11.50 -14.70
CA ASP A 200 28.39 11.66 -16.05
C ASP A 200 26.99 11.06 -16.26
N PHE A 201 26.46 10.29 -15.30
CA PHE A 201 25.08 9.77 -15.33
C PHE A 201 24.18 10.42 -14.27
N ALA A 202 24.34 11.72 -14.03
CA ALA A 202 23.26 12.51 -13.45
C ALA A 202 22.08 12.50 -14.42
N ILE A 203 21.20 11.50 -14.30
CA ILE A 203 19.89 11.49 -14.96
C ILE A 203 19.19 12.76 -14.46
N GLN A 204 19.16 13.77 -15.33
CA GLN A 204 18.35 14.97 -15.14
C GLN A 204 16.89 14.53 -15.19
N VAL A 205 16.32 14.10 -14.06
CA VAL A 205 14.88 13.92 -13.91
C VAL A 205 14.27 15.33 -13.94
N PRO A 206 13.54 15.75 -14.99
CA PRO A 206 13.36 17.17 -15.26
C PRO A 206 12.36 17.95 -14.39
N GLN A 207 11.98 17.51 -13.18
CA GLN A 207 10.88 18.20 -12.47
C GLN A 207 11.10 18.54 -11.00
N ILE A 208 11.92 17.84 -10.21
CA ILE A 208 12.27 18.23 -8.83
C ILE A 208 13.66 17.68 -8.50
N SER A 209 14.55 18.50 -7.92
CA SER A 209 15.87 18.00 -7.52
C SER A 209 15.72 16.90 -6.46
N PHE A 210 16.53 15.82 -6.55
CA PHE A 210 16.53 14.77 -5.53
C PHE A 210 16.69 15.33 -4.11
N GLY A 211 17.45 16.43 -3.95
CA GLY A 211 17.59 17.15 -2.68
C GLY A 211 16.30 17.75 -2.12
N GLU A 212 15.37 18.20 -2.96
CA GLU A 212 14.04 18.69 -2.54
C GLU A 212 13.08 17.56 -2.18
N LEU A 213 13.10 16.45 -2.94
CA LEU A 213 12.42 15.21 -2.56
C LEU A 213 12.87 14.74 -1.16
N VAL A 214 14.17 14.83 -0.88
CA VAL A 214 14.76 14.52 0.43
C VAL A 214 14.28 15.45 1.54
N LYS A 215 14.23 16.75 1.30
CA LYS A 215 13.80 17.71 2.33
C LYS A 215 12.30 17.60 2.65
N VAL A 216 11.47 17.43 1.63
CA VAL A 216 10.00 17.55 1.73
C VAL A 216 9.31 16.20 2.01
N CYS A 217 9.79 15.11 1.42
CA CYS A 217 9.13 13.79 1.54
C CYS A 217 9.84 12.86 2.50
N LEU A 218 11.18 12.77 2.44
CA LEU A 218 11.91 11.74 3.18
C LEU A 218 11.82 11.93 4.69
N LYS A 219 11.93 13.15 5.22
CA LYS A 219 11.81 13.38 6.67
C LYS A 219 10.43 12.96 7.21
N PRO A 220 9.29 13.40 6.64
CA PRO A 220 7.98 12.93 7.09
C PRO A 220 7.77 11.42 6.91
N ILE A 221 8.13 10.86 5.75
CA ILE A 221 7.88 9.44 5.44
C ILE A 221 8.72 8.53 6.35
N LEU A 222 10.00 8.84 6.54
CA LEU A 222 10.92 8.06 7.38
C LEU A 222 10.80 8.36 8.88
N SER A 223 10.08 9.41 9.28
CA SER A 223 9.90 9.70 10.71
C SER A 223 9.21 8.54 11.42
N ARG A 224 9.59 8.31 12.69
CA ARG A 224 8.99 7.33 13.61
C ARG A 224 7.50 7.56 13.90
N TYR A 225 6.89 8.63 13.39
CA TYR A 225 5.46 8.85 13.46
C TYR A 225 4.75 7.81 12.58
N ASN A 226 4.61 6.61 13.13
CA ASN A 226 3.85 5.55 12.51
C ASN A 226 2.37 5.91 12.56
N PHE A 227 1.67 5.72 11.44
CA PHE A 227 0.22 5.58 11.47
C PHE A 227 -0.22 4.50 12.47
N ALA A 228 0.65 3.55 12.79
CA ALA A 228 0.47 2.57 13.86
C ALA A 228 0.44 3.14 15.30
N HIS A 229 0.94 4.36 15.57
CA HIS A 229 0.69 5.06 16.85
C HIS A 229 -0.67 5.77 16.87
N ILE A 230 -1.24 6.05 15.70
CA ILE A 230 -2.67 6.37 15.52
C ILE A 230 -3.47 5.04 15.56
N GLN A 231 -3.13 4.20 16.53
CA GLN A 231 -3.77 2.92 16.85
C GLN A 231 -5.10 3.23 17.53
N TYR A 232 -6.03 3.79 16.76
CA TYR A 232 -7.43 3.61 17.09
C TYR A 232 -7.71 2.11 17.05
N GLN A 233 -8.52 1.65 17.99
CA GLN A 233 -9.01 0.29 18.16
C GLN A 233 -9.84 -0.14 16.94
N VAL A 234 -9.20 -0.26 15.77
CA VAL A 234 -9.81 -0.81 14.58
C VAL A 234 -9.83 -2.32 14.80
N PRO A 235 -11.02 -2.94 14.87
CA PRO A 235 -11.08 -4.36 15.17
C PRO A 235 -10.42 -5.16 14.05
N LYS A 236 -9.51 -6.08 14.42
CA LYS A 236 -8.74 -6.90 13.46
C LYS A 236 -9.62 -7.64 12.45
N TYR A 237 -10.82 -8.05 12.86
CA TYR A 237 -11.79 -8.75 12.00
C TYR A 237 -12.28 -7.92 10.82
N ARG A 238 -12.16 -6.58 10.88
CA ARG A 238 -12.66 -5.69 9.83
C ARG A 238 -11.65 -5.47 8.71
N PHE A 239 -10.36 -5.69 8.97
CA PHE A 239 -9.28 -5.53 8.00
C PHE A 239 -8.24 -6.64 8.23
N PRO A 240 -8.44 -7.85 7.70
CA PRO A 240 -7.60 -9.02 8.00
C PRO A 240 -6.11 -8.79 7.71
N CYS A 241 -5.80 -8.11 6.60
CA CYS A 241 -4.43 -7.75 6.22
C CYS A 241 -3.78 -6.66 7.09
N MET A 242 -4.51 -5.98 7.99
CA MET A 242 -3.95 -4.91 8.83
C MET A 242 -2.90 -5.42 9.81
N GLY A 243 -3.06 -6.65 10.29
CA GLY A 243 -2.03 -7.32 11.11
C GLY A 243 -0.70 -7.41 10.34
N MET A 244 -0.77 -7.86 9.09
CA MET A 244 0.40 -7.98 8.21
C MET A 244 1.02 -6.64 7.86
N VAL A 245 0.22 -5.61 7.52
CA VAL A 245 0.75 -4.25 7.24
C VAL A 245 1.46 -3.67 8.47
N LYS A 246 0.94 -3.91 9.67
CA LYS A 246 1.62 -3.51 10.92
C LYS A 246 2.94 -4.24 11.10
N LEU A 247 2.96 -5.57 10.93
CA LEU A 247 4.19 -6.36 11.04
C LEU A 247 5.23 -5.91 10.00
N MET A 248 4.80 -5.63 8.78
CA MET A 248 5.64 -5.07 7.71
C MET A 248 6.22 -3.70 8.12
N SER A 249 5.42 -2.82 8.71
CA SER A 249 5.88 -1.56 9.27
C SER A 249 6.94 -1.78 10.36
N ASP A 250 6.72 -2.73 11.27
CA ASP A 250 7.66 -3.03 12.36
C ASP A 250 8.99 -3.57 11.81
N VAL A 251 8.95 -4.46 10.81
CA VAL A 251 10.14 -4.95 10.09
C VAL A 251 10.88 -3.79 9.44
N PHE A 252 10.23 -2.94 8.64
CA PHE A 252 10.91 -1.86 7.93
C PHE A 252 11.44 -0.77 8.86
N ASN A 253 10.71 -0.44 9.93
CA ASN A 253 11.24 0.49 10.92
C ASN A 253 12.52 -0.07 11.54
N MET A 254 12.59 -1.37 11.85
CA MET A 254 13.81 -2.01 12.36
C MET A 254 14.96 -1.96 11.35
N VAL A 255 14.69 -2.24 10.08
CA VAL A 255 15.70 -2.15 9.00
C VAL A 255 16.21 -0.72 8.82
N LEU A 256 15.33 0.26 8.95
CA LEU A 256 15.63 1.68 8.80
C LEU A 256 16.32 2.30 10.03
N GLU A 257 16.31 1.65 11.20
CA GLU A 257 16.97 2.18 12.39
C GLU A 257 18.50 2.10 12.27
N PRO A 258 19.23 3.23 12.45
CA PRO A 258 20.67 3.19 12.68
C PRO A 258 20.98 2.27 13.86
N LEU A 259 22.00 1.41 13.75
CA LEU A 259 22.39 0.48 14.82
C LEU A 259 22.58 1.18 16.18
N GLU A 260 23.01 2.45 16.14
CA GLU A 260 23.36 3.30 17.29
C GLU A 260 22.14 3.85 18.07
N ALA A 261 20.94 3.84 17.49
CA ALA A 261 19.73 4.43 18.10
C ALA A 261 18.84 3.41 18.83
N ARG A 262 19.32 2.17 19.00
CA ARG A 262 18.54 1.03 19.50
C ARG A 262 18.71 0.88 21.03
N PRO A 263 17.67 0.44 21.75
CA PRO A 263 17.76 0.20 23.20
C PRO A 263 18.89 -0.78 23.52
N HIS A 264 19.75 -0.43 24.49
CA HIS A 264 20.82 -1.30 24.95
C HIS A 264 20.23 -2.60 25.52
N GLY A 265 20.60 -3.76 24.95
CA GLY A 265 20.29 -5.09 25.50
C GLY A 265 19.52 -6.07 24.60
N LEU A 266 18.97 -5.64 23.46
CA LEU A 266 18.35 -6.54 22.47
C LEU A 266 19.12 -6.49 21.15
N ASP A 267 19.81 -7.58 20.83
CA ASP A 267 20.48 -7.73 19.54
C ASP A 267 19.45 -7.78 18.39
N HIS A 268 19.85 -7.24 17.23
CA HIS A 268 19.04 -7.13 16.01
C HIS A 268 18.44 -8.47 15.60
N GLN A 269 19.21 -9.55 15.75
CA GLN A 269 18.80 -10.90 15.40
C GLN A 269 17.65 -11.41 16.29
N ASN A 270 17.65 -11.08 17.57
CA ASN A 270 16.57 -11.45 18.49
C ASN A 270 15.26 -10.75 18.13
N LEU A 271 15.33 -9.47 17.74
CA LEU A 271 14.15 -8.71 17.34
C LEU A 271 13.54 -9.23 16.03
N LEU A 272 14.36 -9.58 15.04
CA LEU A 272 13.90 -10.21 13.80
C LEU A 272 13.25 -11.58 14.07
N THR A 273 13.83 -12.38 14.98
CA THR A 273 13.27 -13.67 15.40
C THR A 273 11.89 -13.51 16.06
N ILE A 274 11.71 -12.47 16.89
CA ILE A 274 10.41 -12.13 17.49
C ILE A 274 9.39 -11.74 16.41
N LEU A 275 9.80 -10.97 15.40
CA LEU A 275 8.91 -10.60 14.29
C LEU A 275 8.54 -11.82 13.45
N GLU A 276 9.49 -12.69 13.15
CA GLU A 276 9.23 -13.96 12.46
C GLU A 276 8.18 -14.79 13.20
N TRP A 277 8.32 -14.94 14.53
CA TRP A 277 7.34 -15.63 15.36
C TRP A 277 5.96 -14.97 15.30
N LYS A 278 5.89 -13.63 15.38
CA LYS A 278 4.62 -12.89 15.27
C LYS A 278 3.94 -13.07 13.91
N ILE A 279 4.70 -13.10 12.82
CA ILE A 279 4.16 -13.32 11.48
C ILE A 279 3.56 -14.71 11.35
N ARG A 280 4.22 -15.74 11.90
CA ARG A 280 3.72 -17.13 11.88
C ARG A 280 2.45 -17.33 12.68
N GLN A 281 2.37 -16.68 13.84
CA GLN A 281 1.28 -16.85 14.80
C GLN A 281 0.13 -15.85 14.61
N ASP A 282 0.04 -15.17 13.46
CA ASP A 282 -1.03 -14.18 13.27
C ASP A 282 -2.40 -14.87 13.24
N PRO A 283 -3.30 -14.57 14.20
CA PRO A 283 -4.62 -15.19 14.28
C PRO A 283 -5.52 -14.85 13.08
N ALA A 284 -5.16 -13.88 12.22
CA ALA A 284 -5.93 -13.59 11.02
C ALA A 284 -6.00 -14.76 10.02
N LEU A 285 -5.08 -15.74 10.12
CA LEU A 285 -5.06 -16.95 9.30
C LEU A 285 -5.82 -18.12 9.93
N GLU A 286 -6.05 -18.07 11.25
CA GLU A 286 -7.04 -18.92 11.90
C GLU A 286 -8.40 -18.28 11.64
N GLY A 287 -9.07 -18.69 10.56
CA GLY A 287 -10.44 -18.23 10.26
C GLY A 287 -11.35 -18.31 11.49
N PRO A 288 -12.45 -17.53 11.55
CA PRO A 288 -13.32 -17.47 12.72
C PRO A 288 -13.71 -18.88 13.16
N LYS A 289 -13.30 -19.27 14.38
CA LYS A 289 -13.69 -20.55 14.98
C LYS A 289 -15.22 -20.60 15.00
N ALA A 290 -15.79 -21.56 14.27
CA ALA A 290 -17.23 -21.70 14.08
C ALA A 290 -17.97 -21.68 15.43
N GLN A 291 -18.53 -20.53 15.77
CA GLN A 291 -19.46 -20.34 16.87
C GLN A 291 -20.71 -19.66 16.33
N SER A 292 -21.36 -20.31 15.37
CA SER A 292 -22.81 -20.31 15.14
C SER A 292 -23.10 -20.90 13.76
N ALA A 293 -24.01 -21.87 13.71
CA ALA A 293 -24.51 -22.44 12.47
C ALA A 293 -25.42 -21.41 11.79
N CYS A 294 -24.91 -20.72 10.77
CA CYS A 294 -25.62 -20.10 9.64
C CYS A 294 -24.68 -19.06 8.98
N GLN A 295 -23.57 -19.48 8.39
CA GLN A 295 -22.78 -18.69 7.43
C GLN A 295 -21.79 -19.64 6.75
N GLU A 296 -21.73 -19.57 5.41
CA GLU A 296 -20.76 -20.30 4.59
C GLU A 296 -19.35 -20.11 5.16
N LEU A 297 -18.57 -21.20 5.24
CA LEU A 297 -17.19 -21.14 5.74
C LEU A 297 -16.42 -20.09 4.92
N PRO A 298 -15.79 -19.07 5.53
CA PRO A 298 -14.83 -18.27 4.80
C PRO A 298 -13.64 -19.18 4.47
N GLY A 299 -13.45 -19.46 3.18
CA GLY A 299 -12.29 -20.20 2.68
C GLY A 299 -10.98 -19.55 3.14
N HIS A 300 -9.92 -20.34 3.16
CA HIS A 300 -8.57 -19.87 3.44
C HIS A 300 -8.20 -18.70 2.50
N ASP A 301 -7.99 -17.51 3.05
CA ASP A 301 -7.67 -16.31 2.25
C ASP A 301 -6.24 -16.41 1.70
N LEU A 302 -6.15 -16.87 0.44
CA LEU A 302 -4.89 -17.01 -0.30
C LEU A 302 -4.14 -15.67 -0.48
N THR A 303 -4.84 -14.53 -0.44
CA THR A 303 -4.20 -13.20 -0.54
C THR A 303 -3.49 -12.86 0.76
N LEU A 304 -4.15 -13.10 1.90
CA LEU A 304 -3.54 -12.92 3.22
C LEU A 304 -2.36 -13.87 3.42
N GLU A 305 -2.51 -15.14 3.01
CA GLU A 305 -1.42 -16.11 3.05
C GLU A 305 -0.23 -15.69 2.18
N THR A 306 -0.48 -15.20 0.97
CA THR A 306 0.56 -14.65 0.08
C THR A 306 1.33 -13.51 0.76
N PHE A 307 0.61 -12.61 1.43
CA PHE A 307 1.24 -11.52 2.16
C PHE A 307 2.10 -12.03 3.31
N GLN A 308 1.59 -13.02 4.08
CA GLN A 308 2.35 -13.65 5.15
C GLN A 308 3.64 -14.31 4.63
N LEU A 309 3.54 -15.13 3.58
CA LEU A 309 4.70 -15.82 2.99
C LEU A 309 5.75 -14.82 2.50
N SER A 310 5.32 -13.72 1.89
CA SER A 310 6.24 -12.66 1.45
C SER A 310 7.01 -12.02 2.62
N LEU A 311 6.33 -11.75 3.75
CA LEU A 311 6.99 -11.21 4.93
C LEU A 311 7.94 -12.22 5.58
N LEU A 312 7.59 -13.50 5.59
CA LEU A 312 8.49 -14.56 6.08
C LEU A 312 9.76 -14.62 5.23
N VAL A 313 9.64 -14.71 3.90
CA VAL A 313 10.80 -14.68 2.99
C VAL A 313 11.67 -13.45 3.27
N TYR A 314 11.05 -12.28 3.36
CA TYR A 314 11.79 -11.04 3.59
C TYR A 314 12.53 -11.01 4.94
N VAL A 315 11.90 -11.47 6.02
CA VAL A 315 12.52 -11.56 7.35
C VAL A 315 13.63 -12.61 7.38
N GLU A 316 13.45 -13.78 6.77
CA GLU A 316 14.51 -14.77 6.65
C GLU A 316 15.74 -14.19 5.95
N ARG A 317 15.55 -13.44 4.86
CA ARG A 317 16.64 -12.77 4.12
C ARG A 317 17.33 -11.65 4.89
N LEU A 318 16.65 -11.08 5.89
CA LEU A 318 17.23 -10.09 6.80
C LEU A 318 18.08 -10.74 7.89
N VAL A 319 17.60 -11.87 8.43
CA VAL A 319 18.29 -12.66 9.48
C VAL A 319 19.50 -13.38 8.89
N ASP A 320 19.28 -14.08 7.79
CA ASP A 320 20.29 -14.87 7.10
C ASP A 320 20.65 -14.20 5.76
N ARG A 321 21.77 -13.49 5.78
CA ARG A 321 22.30 -12.79 4.60
C ARG A 321 23.12 -13.71 3.69
N THR A 322 23.19 -15.01 4.00
CA THR A 322 23.92 -15.94 3.15
C THR A 322 23.23 -16.06 1.78
N PRO A 323 24.03 -16.09 0.69
CA PRO A 323 23.52 -16.49 -0.60
C PRO A 323 22.97 -17.93 -0.56
N GLY A 324 22.04 -18.27 -1.45
CA GLY A 324 21.38 -19.59 -1.45
C GLY A 324 19.98 -19.63 -0.84
N GLN A 325 19.41 -20.82 -0.68
CA GLN A 325 18.13 -21.03 0.00
C GLN A 325 18.28 -22.12 1.05
N SER A 326 18.02 -21.79 2.33
CA SER A 326 17.95 -22.76 3.41
C SER A 326 16.77 -23.73 3.21
N ALA A 327 16.75 -24.87 3.90
CA ALA A 327 15.63 -25.82 3.80
C ALA A 327 14.29 -25.19 4.20
N LYS A 328 14.34 -24.30 5.21
CA LYS A 328 13.21 -23.48 5.67
C LYS A 328 12.73 -22.53 4.58
N MET A 329 13.65 -21.80 3.93
CA MET A 329 13.34 -20.91 2.81
C MET A 329 12.70 -21.66 1.64
N ARG A 330 13.26 -22.82 1.25
CA ARG A 330 12.70 -23.65 0.17
C ARG A 330 11.26 -24.10 0.46
N SER A 331 10.97 -24.50 1.70
CA SER A 331 9.60 -24.87 2.11
C SER A 331 8.62 -23.71 1.98
N ILE A 332 9.02 -22.50 2.39
CA ILE A 332 8.21 -21.29 2.26
C ILE A 332 7.96 -20.96 0.78
N ILE A 333 8.97 -21.08 -0.08
CA ILE A 333 8.87 -20.79 -1.51
C ILE A 333 7.97 -21.80 -2.23
N GLU A 334 8.12 -23.10 -1.99
CA GLU A 334 7.24 -24.10 -2.60
C GLU A 334 5.78 -23.87 -2.21
N LYS A 335 5.53 -23.50 -0.95
CA LYS A 335 4.18 -23.11 -0.50
C LYS A 335 3.68 -21.85 -1.23
N ALA A 336 4.53 -20.83 -1.39
CA ALA A 336 4.17 -19.62 -2.13
C ALA A 336 3.83 -19.90 -3.60
N MET A 337 4.60 -20.77 -4.26
CA MET A 337 4.34 -21.15 -5.66
C MET A 337 3.05 -21.97 -5.80
N ALA A 338 2.72 -22.82 -4.82
CA ALA A 338 1.44 -23.53 -4.77
C ALA A 338 0.25 -22.56 -4.60
N VAL A 339 0.40 -21.50 -3.79
CA VAL A 339 -0.61 -20.45 -3.63
C VAL A 339 -0.74 -19.63 -4.91
N PHE A 340 0.38 -19.22 -5.54
CA PHE A 340 0.38 -18.48 -6.81
C PHE A 340 -0.34 -19.24 -7.92
N SER A 341 -0.19 -20.57 -7.97
CA SER A 341 -0.87 -21.43 -8.94
C SER A 341 -2.40 -21.45 -8.77
N GLN A 342 -2.91 -21.13 -7.58
CA GLN A 342 -4.34 -21.13 -7.26
C GLN A 342 -4.99 -19.74 -7.34
N LEU A 343 -4.22 -18.67 -7.12
CA LEU A 343 -4.71 -17.29 -7.10
C LEU A 343 -5.14 -16.80 -8.49
N GLU A 344 -6.40 -16.42 -8.70
CA GLU A 344 -6.87 -15.86 -9.98
C GLU A 344 -6.13 -14.57 -10.37
N SER A 345 -5.83 -13.70 -9.42
CA SER A 345 -5.12 -12.44 -9.64
C SER A 345 -4.45 -11.96 -8.35
N LEU A 346 -3.37 -11.19 -8.45
CA LEU A 346 -2.71 -10.57 -7.30
C LEU A 346 -2.51 -9.07 -7.54
N ASP A 347 -3.40 -8.27 -6.97
CA ASP A 347 -3.41 -6.81 -7.11
C ASP A 347 -2.36 -6.11 -6.19
N ARG A 348 -1.51 -6.87 -5.48
CA ARG A 348 -0.52 -6.37 -4.51
C ARG A 348 0.89 -6.58 -5.08
N GLN A 349 1.58 -5.51 -5.45
CA GLN A 349 2.90 -5.63 -6.10
C GLN A 349 4.02 -6.06 -5.14
N PHE A 350 3.96 -5.68 -3.87
CA PHE A 350 4.99 -6.07 -2.89
C PHE A 350 5.14 -7.59 -2.69
N PRO A 351 4.07 -8.37 -2.37
CA PRO A 351 4.21 -9.81 -2.23
C PRO A 351 4.68 -10.48 -3.53
N LEU A 352 4.20 -9.99 -4.68
CA LEU A 352 4.63 -10.46 -5.99
C LEU A 352 6.12 -10.23 -6.22
N LEU A 353 6.65 -9.05 -5.86
CA LEU A 353 8.07 -8.74 -5.93
C LEU A 353 8.87 -9.75 -5.08
N ILE A 354 8.59 -9.80 -3.79
CA ILE A 354 9.40 -10.56 -2.83
C ILE A 354 9.41 -12.06 -3.16
N LEU A 355 8.25 -12.64 -3.45
CA LEU A 355 8.15 -14.06 -3.77
C LEU A 355 8.64 -14.35 -5.19
N GLY A 356 8.39 -13.44 -6.13
CA GLY A 356 8.88 -13.54 -7.52
C GLY A 356 10.40 -13.54 -7.60
N CYS A 357 11.08 -12.74 -6.77
CA CYS A 357 12.55 -12.73 -6.67
C CYS A 357 13.16 -14.09 -6.30
N GLU A 358 12.41 -14.96 -5.62
CA GLU A 358 12.88 -16.28 -5.20
C GLU A 358 12.65 -17.39 -6.24
N ALA A 359 12.10 -17.05 -7.42
CA ALA A 359 11.91 -17.97 -8.53
C ALA A 359 13.23 -18.30 -9.23
N ARG A 360 14.00 -19.23 -8.66
CA ARG A 360 15.32 -19.67 -9.14
C ARG A 360 15.30 -20.79 -10.19
N SER A 361 14.11 -21.28 -10.56
CA SER A 361 13.94 -22.32 -11.58
C SER A 361 12.95 -21.86 -12.64
N ASP A 362 13.07 -22.38 -13.86
CA ASP A 362 12.13 -22.10 -14.94
C ASP A 362 10.69 -22.43 -14.54
N ARG A 363 10.50 -23.51 -13.78
CA ARG A 363 9.19 -23.88 -13.22
C ARG A 363 8.61 -22.78 -12.35
N HIS A 364 9.38 -22.22 -11.42
CA HIS A 364 8.92 -21.12 -10.56
C HIS A 364 8.69 -19.84 -11.36
N ARG A 365 9.57 -19.52 -12.32
CA ARG A 365 9.44 -18.34 -13.18
C ARG A 365 8.15 -18.40 -14.01
N MET A 366 7.80 -19.58 -14.53
CA MET A 366 6.53 -19.80 -15.22
C MET A 366 5.32 -19.53 -14.33
N VAL A 367 5.31 -20.02 -13.08
CA VAL A 367 4.21 -19.78 -12.13
C VAL A 367 4.03 -18.28 -11.85
N VAL A 368 5.13 -17.55 -11.67
CA VAL A 368 5.11 -16.10 -11.43
C VAL A 368 4.59 -15.35 -12.66
N LEU A 369 5.10 -15.67 -13.85
CA LEU A 369 4.67 -15.02 -15.10
C LEU A 369 3.21 -15.33 -15.45
N ASP A 370 2.73 -16.54 -15.15
CA ASP A 370 1.34 -16.93 -15.32
C ASP A 370 0.41 -16.12 -14.40
N LEU A 371 0.76 -15.96 -13.12
CA LEU A 371 -0.01 -15.11 -12.20
C LEU A 371 -0.06 -13.65 -12.66
N ILE A 372 1.06 -13.11 -13.18
CA ILE A 372 1.11 -11.77 -13.78
C ILE A 372 0.15 -11.69 -14.98
N ALA A 373 0.20 -12.67 -15.88
CA ALA A 373 -0.68 -12.70 -17.05
C ALA A 373 -2.17 -12.78 -16.67
N ARG A 374 -2.53 -13.61 -15.68
CA ARG A 374 -3.91 -13.68 -15.17
C ARG A 374 -4.35 -12.37 -14.52
N THR A 375 -3.46 -11.71 -13.78
CA THR A 375 -3.72 -10.39 -13.18
C THR A 375 -3.93 -9.31 -14.25
N GLU A 376 -3.14 -9.32 -15.32
CA GLU A 376 -3.28 -8.41 -16.45
C GLU A 376 -4.62 -8.61 -17.18
N ASN A 377 -5.01 -9.86 -17.41
CA ASN A 377 -6.25 -10.22 -18.11
C ASN A 377 -7.52 -9.89 -17.33
N ARG A 378 -7.47 -9.82 -15.99
CA ARG A 378 -8.61 -9.48 -15.15
C ARG A 378 -9.16 -8.08 -15.44
N GLY A 379 -8.30 -7.17 -15.90
CA GLY A 379 -8.65 -5.79 -16.23
C GLY A 379 -9.10 -4.95 -15.03
N GLY A 380 -9.05 -3.63 -15.17
CA GLY A 380 -9.49 -2.70 -14.11
C GLY A 380 -8.56 -2.62 -12.89
N VAL A 381 -7.38 -3.22 -12.98
CA VAL A 381 -6.28 -3.13 -12.01
C VAL A 381 -5.14 -2.35 -12.64
N ARG A 382 -4.25 -1.78 -11.82
CA ARG A 382 -2.98 -1.19 -12.28
C ARG A 382 -2.20 -2.19 -13.13
N SER A 383 -1.60 -1.70 -14.22
CA SER A 383 -0.78 -2.54 -15.11
C SER A 383 0.34 -3.24 -14.32
N PRO A 384 0.49 -4.56 -14.44
CA PRO A 384 1.57 -5.31 -13.82
C PRO A 384 2.89 -5.20 -14.59
N GLN A 385 2.96 -4.44 -15.69
CA GLN A 385 4.13 -4.40 -16.55
C GLN A 385 5.39 -3.86 -15.85
N GLY A 386 5.25 -2.83 -15.01
CA GLY A 386 6.37 -2.28 -14.25
C GLY A 386 6.95 -3.30 -13.27
N ILE A 387 6.08 -4.00 -12.51
CA ILE A 387 6.53 -5.05 -11.57
C ILE A 387 7.11 -6.27 -12.30
N LYS A 388 6.54 -6.65 -13.44
CA LYS A 388 7.08 -7.71 -14.31
C LYS A 388 8.50 -7.37 -14.75
N SER A 389 8.74 -6.15 -15.22
CA SER A 389 10.07 -5.70 -15.61
C SER A 389 11.06 -5.77 -14.45
N LEU A 390 10.67 -5.30 -13.26
CA LEU A 390 11.52 -5.35 -12.06
C LEU A 390 11.91 -6.79 -11.70
N ILE A 391 10.95 -7.71 -11.69
CA ILE A 391 11.20 -9.13 -11.37
C ILE A 391 12.12 -9.77 -12.42
N GLN A 392 11.89 -9.52 -13.70
CA GLN A 392 12.74 -10.03 -14.77
C GLN A 392 14.16 -9.47 -14.69
N SER A 393 14.33 -8.19 -14.33
CA SER A 393 15.64 -7.60 -14.08
C SER A 393 16.35 -8.27 -12.89
N LEU A 394 15.62 -8.65 -11.85
CA LEU A 394 16.18 -9.38 -10.70
C LEU A 394 16.64 -10.79 -11.09
N TRP A 395 15.86 -11.50 -11.91
CA TRP A 395 16.28 -12.79 -12.47
C TRP A 395 17.50 -12.66 -13.37
N ALA A 396 17.58 -11.60 -14.17
CA ALA A 396 18.74 -11.33 -15.00
C ALA A 396 20.02 -11.09 -14.18
N GLN A 397 19.93 -10.51 -12.97
CA GLN A 397 21.08 -10.42 -12.07
C GLN A 397 21.60 -11.80 -11.67
N ASP A 398 20.70 -12.75 -11.39
CA ASP A 398 21.09 -14.12 -11.04
C ASP A 398 21.67 -14.87 -12.26
N ASP A 399 21.06 -14.71 -13.44
CA ASP A 399 21.45 -15.42 -14.65
C ASP A 399 22.80 -14.96 -15.22
N LEU A 400 23.17 -13.68 -15.00
CA LEU A 400 24.41 -13.09 -15.50
C LEU A 400 25.57 -13.17 -14.50
N SER A 401 25.31 -13.49 -13.23
CA SER A 401 26.34 -13.47 -12.21
C SER A 401 27.11 -14.79 -12.14
N GLU A 402 28.44 -14.70 -12.06
CA GLU A 402 29.31 -15.87 -11.82
C GLU A 402 29.24 -16.37 -10.37
N GLN A 403 28.77 -15.52 -9.44
CA GLN A 403 28.65 -15.80 -8.01
C GLN A 403 27.23 -15.54 -7.51
N GLU A 404 26.79 -16.22 -6.45
CA GLU A 404 25.49 -15.91 -5.87
C GLU A 404 25.50 -14.52 -5.21
N ILE A 405 24.61 -13.63 -5.68
CA ILE A 405 24.48 -12.28 -5.14
C ILE A 405 23.54 -12.30 -3.92
N PRO A 406 23.92 -11.67 -2.79
CA PRO A 406 23.03 -11.54 -1.65
C PRO A 406 21.69 -10.90 -2.03
N TYR A 407 20.61 -11.44 -1.49
CA TYR A 407 19.24 -11.07 -1.87
C TYR A 407 18.96 -9.56 -1.78
N MET A 408 19.43 -8.94 -0.70
CA MET A 408 19.20 -7.51 -0.43
C MET A 408 19.94 -6.62 -1.42
N ASP A 409 21.14 -7.04 -1.82
CA ASP A 409 21.99 -6.31 -2.77
C ASP A 409 21.38 -6.38 -4.18
N LYS A 410 20.76 -7.50 -4.55
CA LYS A 410 19.99 -7.60 -5.82
C LYS A 410 18.81 -6.65 -5.87
N ILE A 411 17.97 -6.65 -4.82
CA ILE A 411 16.83 -5.72 -4.75
C ILE A 411 17.33 -4.28 -4.82
N HIS A 412 18.38 -3.98 -4.06
CA HIS A 412 19.00 -2.66 -4.05
C HIS A 412 19.50 -2.24 -5.44
N ALA A 413 20.26 -3.08 -6.13
CA ALA A 413 20.79 -2.81 -7.46
C ALA A 413 19.67 -2.54 -8.49
N VAL A 414 18.64 -3.38 -8.52
CA VAL A 414 17.55 -3.22 -9.50
C VAL A 414 16.67 -2.01 -9.18
N LEU A 415 16.27 -1.81 -7.92
CA LEU A 415 15.44 -0.66 -7.57
C LEU A 415 16.20 0.65 -7.76
N SER A 416 17.46 0.75 -7.35
CA SER A 416 18.27 1.96 -7.54
C SER A 416 18.58 2.27 -9.02
N SER A 417 18.55 1.28 -9.91
CA SER A 417 18.65 1.49 -11.37
C SER A 417 17.38 2.06 -12.00
N SER A 418 16.25 2.04 -11.28
CA SER A 418 14.98 2.56 -11.78
C SER A 418 14.98 4.09 -11.81
N ALA A 419 14.77 4.68 -12.99
CA ALA A 419 14.73 6.13 -13.17
C ALA A 419 13.63 6.81 -12.34
N ILE A 420 12.53 6.09 -12.07
CA ILE A 420 11.49 6.52 -11.15
C ILE A 420 11.31 5.49 -10.04
N LEU A 421 11.10 6.01 -8.83
CA LEU A 421 10.79 5.21 -7.65
C LEU A 421 9.51 4.38 -7.85
N PRO A 422 9.61 3.04 -7.81
CA PRO A 422 8.44 2.16 -7.86
C PRO A 422 7.58 2.35 -6.60
N ALA A 423 6.25 2.40 -6.74
CA ALA A 423 5.35 2.51 -5.59
C ALA A 423 5.12 1.18 -4.85
N LEU A 424 5.16 0.05 -5.59
CA LEU A 424 4.99 -1.32 -5.10
C LEU A 424 3.70 -1.60 -4.30
N VAL A 425 2.70 -0.72 -4.45
CA VAL A 425 1.34 -0.82 -3.87
C VAL A 425 0.44 -1.81 -4.57
#